data_AF-A0A1Y2ENE4-F1
#
_entry.id   AF-A0A1Y2ENE4-F1
#
_cell.length_a   1.000
_cell.length_b   1.000
_cell.length_c   1.000
_cell.angle_alpha   90.00
_cell.angle_beta   90.00
_cell.angle_gamma   90.00
#
_symmetry.space_group_name_H-M   'P 1'
#
loop_
_entity.id
_entity.type
_entity.pdbx_description
1 polymer ?
#
loop_
_entity_poly.entity_id
_entity_poly.type
_entity_poly.pdbx_seq_one_letter_code
_entity_poly.pdbx_strand_id
1 'polypeptide(L)'
;MFDREKELINDIDFSLSPEKWTLENIFLFLQTPFKNIFFPWIVIILIINRNNWKKTIIYILLFHYIFRTTGDLLRSLSNAIPVTENRKSIWPYSVTRFNVGCIMAYFFWATGEIIGDWYPTVRACKIVHSKKKKILLKSSCIIYNFSKMSSFLVYIYYGRKIQFKNKTMVQDSKIFDELLKHWWITVIVHFIFSLINDACVIYALKTEVFNKLKTLKGRSYGFVENFKQISELRIILSMIVSICFIFFTIPILMVKFKECGEKDKKVTNVFDQFEINTIRDTVVSFNHIMMYIDQVLLKYISTNPSKKMPKLNTIPESLY
;
A
#
# COMPACT_ATOMS: atom_id res chain seq x y z
N MET A 1 -37.70 -11.98 -4.77
CA MET A 1 -36.44 -11.32 -4.38
C MET A 1 -35.72 -10.74 -5.60
N PHE A 2 -35.62 -11.49 -6.71
CA PHE A 2 -35.09 -11.00 -8.00
C PHE A 2 -35.91 -9.87 -8.66
N ASP A 3 -37.22 -9.78 -8.43
CA ASP A 3 -38.04 -8.72 -9.03
C ASP A 3 -37.81 -7.34 -8.38
N ARG A 4 -37.47 -7.29 -7.08
CA ARG A 4 -37.08 -6.04 -6.40
C ARG A 4 -35.73 -5.50 -6.87
N GLU A 5 -34.78 -6.38 -7.21
CA GLU A 5 -33.49 -5.96 -7.79
C GLU A 5 -33.68 -5.39 -9.20
N LYS A 6 -34.60 -5.96 -10.00
CA LYS A 6 -34.96 -5.41 -11.31
C LYS A 6 -35.65 -4.04 -11.22
N GLU A 7 -36.54 -3.85 -10.25
CA GLU A 7 -37.16 -2.54 -10.00
C GLU A 7 -36.14 -1.50 -9.52
N LEU A 8 -35.21 -1.87 -8.62
CA LEU A 8 -34.10 -0.98 -8.20
C LEU A 8 -33.17 -0.61 -9.35
N ILE A 9 -32.91 -1.52 -10.29
CA ILE A 9 -32.09 -1.24 -11.49
C ILE A 9 -32.84 -0.30 -12.45
N ASN A 10 -34.16 -0.44 -12.58
CA ASN A 10 -34.99 0.42 -13.44
C ASN A 10 -35.24 1.81 -12.84
N ASP A 11 -35.31 1.96 -11.52
CA ASP A 11 -35.47 3.27 -10.86
C ASP A 11 -34.17 4.09 -10.82
N ILE A 12 -33.01 3.44 -10.86
CA ILE A 12 -31.71 4.13 -11.03
C ILE A 12 -31.55 4.65 -12.47
N ASP A 13 -32.36 4.17 -13.41
CA ASP A 13 -32.14 4.30 -14.85
C ASP A 13 -32.46 5.70 -15.45
N PHE A 14 -33.19 6.55 -14.73
CA PHE A 14 -33.59 7.88 -15.22
C PHE A 14 -32.74 9.07 -14.73
N SER A 15 -31.82 8.89 -13.79
CA SER A 15 -31.08 10.01 -13.17
C SER A 15 -29.66 10.26 -13.72
N LEU A 16 -29.11 9.32 -14.49
CA LEU A 16 -27.75 9.42 -15.03
C LEU A 16 -27.77 9.78 -16.52
N SER A 17 -28.34 10.95 -16.83
CA SER A 17 -28.13 11.57 -18.14
C SER A 17 -26.63 11.92 -18.30
N PRO A 18 -25.97 11.54 -19.40
CA PRO A 18 -24.52 11.69 -19.60
C PRO A 18 -24.04 13.14 -19.73
N GLU A 19 -24.94 14.13 -19.76
CA GLU A 19 -24.62 15.52 -20.13
C GLU A 19 -24.29 16.46 -18.97
N LYS A 20 -24.49 16.07 -17.71
CA LYS A 20 -24.09 16.90 -16.59
C LYS A 20 -23.08 16.16 -15.74
N TRP A 21 -21.84 16.66 -15.73
CA TRP A 21 -21.04 16.58 -14.52
C TRP A 21 -21.88 17.17 -13.39
N THR A 22 -22.62 16.31 -12.72
CA THR A 22 -23.46 16.71 -11.61
C THR A 22 -22.55 17.29 -10.54
N LEU A 23 -23.07 18.27 -9.79
CA LEU A 23 -22.39 18.85 -8.64
C LEU A 23 -21.91 17.76 -7.66
N GLU A 24 -22.59 16.61 -7.64
CA GLU A 24 -22.23 15.40 -6.92
C GLU A 24 -20.87 14.81 -7.34
N ASN A 25 -20.55 14.73 -8.64
CA ASN A 25 -19.27 14.24 -9.12
C ASN A 25 -18.11 15.17 -8.75
N ILE A 26 -18.35 16.49 -8.80
CA ILE A 26 -17.38 17.49 -8.33
C ILE A 26 -17.17 17.35 -6.83
N PHE A 27 -18.25 17.21 -6.05
CA PHE A 27 -18.16 17.02 -4.61
C PHE A 27 -17.42 15.72 -4.25
N LEU A 28 -17.71 14.62 -4.95
CA LEU A 28 -17.02 13.34 -4.77
C LEU A 28 -15.52 13.50 -5.00
N PHE A 29 -15.12 14.16 -6.09
CA PHE A 29 -13.72 14.43 -6.41
C PHE A 29 -13.03 15.27 -5.32
N LEU A 30 -13.69 16.33 -4.86
CA LEU A 30 -13.18 17.18 -3.78
C LEU A 30 -13.09 16.43 -2.44
N GLN A 31 -13.97 15.48 -2.18
CA GLN A 31 -14.02 14.73 -0.92
C GLN A 31 -12.99 13.60 -0.85
N THR A 32 -12.62 12.99 -1.99
CA THR A 32 -11.72 11.82 -2.03
C THR A 32 -10.40 12.00 -1.27
N PRO A 33 -9.67 13.13 -1.37
CA PRO A 33 -8.44 13.35 -0.59
C PRO A 33 -8.64 13.32 0.92
N PHE A 34 -9.79 13.76 1.40
CA PHE A 34 -10.14 13.80 2.82
C PHE A 34 -10.64 12.45 3.34
N LYS A 35 -11.16 11.59 2.46
CA LYS A 35 -11.57 10.21 2.77
C LYS A 35 -10.40 9.23 2.83
N ASN A 36 -9.26 9.57 2.25
CA ASN A 36 -8.09 8.72 2.25
C ASN A 36 -7.59 8.48 3.69
N ILE A 37 -7.33 7.22 4.05
CA ILE A 37 -6.94 6.79 5.42
C ILE A 37 -5.66 7.49 5.93
N PHE A 38 -4.79 7.97 5.03
CA PHE A 38 -3.54 8.64 5.38
C PHE A 38 -3.68 10.16 5.57
N PHE A 39 -4.83 10.76 5.22
CA PHE A 39 -5.09 12.19 5.37
C PHE A 39 -4.88 12.73 6.81
N PRO A 40 -5.49 12.15 7.86
CA PRO A 40 -5.27 12.65 9.22
C PRO A 40 -3.79 12.56 9.63
N TRP A 41 -3.10 11.52 9.18
CA TRP A 41 -1.68 11.31 9.48
C TRP A 41 -0.78 12.34 8.83
N ILE A 42 -1.03 12.72 7.57
CA ILE A 42 -0.22 13.75 6.92
C ILE A 42 -0.42 15.11 7.57
N VAL A 43 -1.65 15.47 7.97
CA VAL A 43 -1.94 16.72 8.70
C VAL A 43 -1.15 16.77 10.02
N ILE A 44 -1.19 15.69 10.80
CA ILE A 44 -0.43 15.57 12.04
C ILE A 44 1.07 15.76 11.78
N ILE A 45 1.63 15.08 10.77
CA ILE A 45 3.05 15.18 10.43
C ILE A 45 3.46 16.61 10.04
N LEU A 46 2.64 17.31 9.25
CA LEU A 46 2.90 18.68 8.84
C LEU A 46 2.86 19.65 10.02
N ILE A 47 1.88 19.52 10.93
CA ILE A 47 1.79 20.34 12.15
C ILE A 47 3.01 20.11 13.05
N ILE A 48 3.32 18.84 13.34
CA ILE A 48 4.42 18.44 14.23
C ILE A 48 5.78 18.88 13.68
N ASN A 49 5.95 18.89 12.36
CA ASN A 49 7.20 19.25 11.70
C ASN A 49 7.20 20.66 11.11
N ARG A 50 6.26 21.56 11.47
CA ARG A 50 6.15 22.95 10.96
C ARG A 50 7.47 23.72 10.81
N ASN A 51 8.44 23.49 11.70
CA ASN A 51 9.74 24.18 11.70
C ASN A 51 10.86 23.46 10.93
N ASN A 52 10.66 22.25 10.40
CA ASN A 52 11.73 21.48 9.76
C ASN A 52 11.22 20.57 8.62
N TRP A 53 10.72 21.18 7.54
CA TRP A 53 10.13 20.49 6.39
C TRP A 53 11.17 19.85 5.46
N LYS A 54 12.44 20.28 5.55
CA LYS A 54 13.52 19.85 4.65
C LYS A 54 13.99 18.40 4.87
N LYS A 55 13.39 17.67 5.81
CA LYS A 55 13.76 16.27 6.07
C LYS A 55 13.23 15.38 4.93
N THR A 56 14.12 14.62 4.30
CA THR A 56 13.80 13.60 3.26
C THR A 56 12.60 12.73 3.62
N ILE A 57 12.48 12.37 4.90
CA ILE A 57 11.41 11.51 5.40
C ILE A 57 10.02 12.15 5.25
N ILE A 58 9.90 13.46 5.45
CA ILE A 58 8.62 14.17 5.31
C ILE A 58 8.17 14.12 3.84
N TYR A 59 9.11 14.29 2.91
CA TYR A 59 8.82 14.16 1.48
C TYR A 59 8.35 12.74 1.11
N ILE A 60 8.95 11.68 1.67
CA ILE A 60 8.50 10.30 1.44
C ILE A 60 7.02 10.14 1.87
N LEU A 61 6.66 10.61 3.07
CA LEU A 61 5.28 10.52 3.57
C LEU A 61 4.30 11.35 2.75
N LEU A 62 4.71 12.57 2.37
CA LEU A 62 3.87 13.46 1.56
C LEU A 62 3.62 12.88 0.16
N PHE A 63 4.66 12.41 -0.53
CA PHE A 63 4.50 11.79 -1.84
C PHE A 63 3.71 10.50 -1.76
N HIS A 64 3.94 9.65 -0.76
CA HIS A 64 3.11 8.47 -0.53
C HIS A 64 1.62 8.83 -0.46
N TYR A 65 1.26 9.83 0.37
CA TYR A 65 -0.13 10.30 0.47
C TYR A 65 -0.68 10.83 -0.86
N ILE A 66 0.09 11.68 -1.57
CA ILE A 66 -0.33 12.26 -2.85
C ILE A 66 -0.60 11.15 -3.86
N PHE A 67 0.33 10.22 -4.06
CA PHE A 67 0.18 9.14 -5.04
C PHE A 67 -0.97 8.19 -4.67
N ARG A 68 -1.16 7.85 -3.39
CA ARG A 68 -2.30 7.04 -2.94
C ARG A 68 -3.63 7.73 -3.23
N THR A 69 -3.72 9.01 -2.89
CA THR A 69 -4.92 9.83 -3.12
C THR A 69 -5.22 10.01 -4.60
N THR A 70 -4.21 10.21 -5.45
CA THR A 70 -4.40 10.31 -6.90
C THR A 70 -4.94 9.01 -7.48
N GLY A 71 -4.50 7.84 -6.98
CA GLY A 71 -5.09 6.56 -7.37
C GLY A 71 -6.57 6.47 -7.01
N ASP A 72 -6.95 6.90 -5.80
CA ASP A 72 -8.35 6.93 -5.37
C ASP A 72 -9.19 7.88 -6.24
N LEU A 73 -8.64 9.06 -6.56
CA LEU A 73 -9.27 10.04 -7.45
C LEU A 73 -9.52 9.48 -8.84
N LEU A 74 -8.55 8.78 -9.43
CA LEU A 74 -8.69 8.14 -10.74
C LEU A 74 -9.72 7.01 -10.72
N ARG A 75 -9.79 6.24 -9.63
CA ARG A 75 -10.83 5.23 -9.43
C ARG A 75 -12.22 5.87 -9.34
N SER A 76 -12.38 6.94 -8.57
CA SER A 76 -13.64 7.69 -8.49
C SER A 76 -14.03 8.28 -9.84
N LEU A 77 -13.07 8.88 -10.56
CA LEU A 77 -13.26 9.44 -11.89
C LEU A 77 -13.75 8.38 -12.87
N SER A 78 -13.12 7.20 -12.86
CA SER A 78 -13.56 6.08 -13.68
C SER A 78 -14.99 5.65 -13.41
N ASN A 79 -15.45 5.71 -12.17
CA ASN A 79 -16.83 5.36 -11.84
C ASN A 79 -17.83 6.42 -12.34
N ALA A 80 -17.40 7.68 -12.45
CA ALA A 80 -18.22 8.79 -12.92
C ALA A 80 -18.38 8.86 -14.46
N ILE A 81 -17.44 8.30 -15.25
CA ILE A 81 -17.53 8.27 -16.72
C ILE A 81 -18.79 7.51 -17.14
N PRO A 82 -19.71 8.00 -17.98
CA PRO A 82 -20.96 7.29 -18.29
C PRO A 82 -20.76 5.97 -19.05
N VAL A 83 -21.68 5.00 -18.87
CA VAL A 83 -21.73 3.74 -19.64
C VAL A 83 -22.78 3.87 -20.72
N THR A 84 -22.37 4.28 -21.92
CA THR A 84 -23.30 4.58 -23.03
C THR A 84 -23.68 3.34 -23.85
N GLU A 85 -22.75 2.41 -24.14
CA GLU A 85 -22.99 1.37 -25.16
C GLU A 85 -23.01 -0.08 -24.67
N ASN A 86 -22.55 -0.38 -23.45
CA ASN A 86 -22.30 -1.77 -23.02
C ASN A 86 -22.67 -2.05 -21.56
N ARG A 87 -23.87 -1.65 -21.13
CA ARG A 87 -24.34 -1.88 -19.73
C ARG A 87 -24.43 -3.36 -19.34
N LYS A 88 -24.55 -4.27 -20.32
CA LYS A 88 -24.54 -5.73 -20.12
C LYS A 88 -23.15 -6.36 -20.22
N SER A 89 -22.09 -5.58 -20.42
CA SER A 89 -20.73 -6.11 -20.42
C SER A 89 -20.21 -6.33 -19.00
N ILE A 90 -19.04 -6.97 -18.88
CA ILE A 90 -18.38 -7.14 -17.59
C ILE A 90 -17.89 -5.79 -17.04
N TRP A 91 -17.95 -5.60 -15.72
CA TRP A 91 -17.35 -4.43 -15.07
C TRP A 91 -15.86 -4.28 -15.47
N PRO A 92 -15.35 -3.07 -15.72
CA PRO A 92 -15.98 -1.76 -15.54
C PRO A 92 -16.74 -1.23 -16.77
N TYR A 93 -17.31 -2.12 -17.58
CA TYR A 93 -18.27 -1.85 -18.66
C TYR A 93 -17.74 -1.11 -19.90
N SER A 94 -16.49 -0.63 -19.87
CA SER A 94 -15.86 0.00 -21.02
C SER A 94 -14.33 -0.01 -20.91
N VAL A 95 -13.67 0.07 -22.06
CA VAL A 95 -12.22 0.21 -22.17
C VAL A 95 -11.72 1.46 -21.44
N THR A 96 -12.43 2.60 -21.59
CA THR A 96 -12.05 3.87 -20.95
C THR A 96 -12.05 3.76 -19.43
N ARG A 97 -13.12 3.20 -18.85
CA ARG A 97 -13.19 2.97 -17.40
C ARG A 97 -12.13 1.97 -16.94
N PHE A 98 -11.85 0.91 -17.69
CA PHE A 98 -10.79 -0.02 -17.33
C PHE A 98 -9.40 0.64 -17.34
N ASN A 99 -9.08 1.42 -18.37
CA ASN A 99 -7.80 2.10 -18.46
C ASN A 99 -7.60 3.13 -17.35
N VAL A 100 -8.61 3.97 -17.09
CA VAL A 100 -8.53 5.00 -16.04
C VAL A 100 -8.59 4.38 -14.64
N GLY A 101 -9.63 3.59 -14.38
CA GLY A 101 -9.94 3.09 -13.05
C GLY A 101 -9.10 1.90 -12.62
N CYS A 102 -8.64 1.05 -13.53
CA CYS A 102 -7.79 -0.09 -13.19
C CYS A 102 -6.33 0.22 -13.48
N ILE A 103 -5.94 0.50 -14.72
CA ILE A 103 -4.51 0.63 -15.08
C ILE A 103 -3.89 1.89 -14.48
N MET A 104 -4.44 3.07 -14.75
CA MET A 104 -3.87 4.34 -14.28
C MET A 104 -3.99 4.47 -12.76
N ALA A 105 -5.16 4.18 -12.18
CA ALA A 105 -5.30 4.21 -10.72
C ALA A 105 -4.31 3.27 -10.02
N TYR A 106 -4.15 2.03 -10.53
CA TYR A 106 -3.19 1.08 -9.98
C TYR A 106 -1.75 1.53 -10.10
N PHE A 107 -1.37 2.18 -11.21
CA PHE A 107 -0.04 2.78 -11.35
C PHE A 107 0.27 3.78 -10.24
N PHE A 108 -0.66 4.69 -9.95
CA PHE A 108 -0.51 5.67 -8.87
C PHE A 108 -0.49 5.00 -7.49
N TRP A 109 -1.37 4.04 -7.23
CA TRP A 109 -1.36 3.26 -5.98
C TRP A 109 -0.04 2.51 -5.78
N ALA A 110 0.46 1.82 -6.80
CA ALA A 110 1.70 1.05 -6.75
C ALA A 110 2.92 1.98 -6.56
N THR A 111 2.93 3.14 -7.21
CA THR A 111 3.99 4.13 -7.03
C THR A 111 3.97 4.71 -5.61
N GLY A 112 2.79 5.00 -5.06
CA GLY A 112 2.64 5.42 -3.67
C GLY A 112 3.15 4.36 -2.70
N GLU A 113 2.83 3.10 -2.93
CA GLU A 113 3.35 1.97 -2.15
C GLU A 113 4.88 1.87 -2.24
N ILE A 114 5.47 1.90 -3.45
CA ILE A 114 6.92 1.86 -3.64
C ILE A 114 7.63 2.99 -2.88
N ILE A 115 7.11 4.21 -2.96
CA ILE A 115 7.66 5.37 -2.24
C ILE A 115 7.62 5.11 -0.73
N GLY A 116 6.52 4.56 -0.22
CA GLY A 116 6.37 4.15 1.17
C GLY A 116 7.40 3.10 1.59
N ASP A 117 7.63 2.07 0.77
CA ASP A 117 8.54 0.96 1.07
C ASP A 117 10.01 1.39 1.18
N TRP A 118 10.40 2.53 0.61
CA TRP A 118 11.73 3.10 0.80
C TRP A 118 11.96 3.63 2.22
N TYR A 119 10.90 3.89 2.99
CA TYR A 119 10.99 4.50 4.30
C TYR A 119 11.82 3.69 5.31
N PRO A 120 11.57 2.37 5.54
CA PRO A 120 12.39 1.56 6.44
C PRO A 120 13.86 1.52 6.02
N THR A 121 14.12 1.38 4.71
CA THR A 121 15.47 1.29 4.12
C THR A 121 16.25 2.59 4.31
N VAL A 122 15.66 3.73 3.97
CA VAL A 122 16.27 5.06 4.13
C VAL A 122 16.57 5.32 5.61
N ARG A 123 15.68 4.92 6.51
CA ARG A 123 15.90 5.07 7.96
C ARG A 123 17.03 4.17 8.46
N ALA A 124 17.01 2.89 8.12
CA ALA A 124 18.04 1.94 8.52
C ALA A 124 19.42 2.34 7.99
N CYS A 125 19.51 2.83 6.75
CA CYS A 125 20.76 3.31 6.15
C CYS A 125 21.37 4.52 6.87
N LYS A 126 20.59 5.32 7.61
CA LYS A 126 21.12 6.41 8.44
C LYS A 126 21.78 5.92 9.73
N ILE A 127 21.38 4.74 10.20
CA ILE A 127 21.85 4.16 11.47
C ILE A 127 22.99 3.16 11.23
N VAL A 128 22.91 2.38 10.16
CA VAL A 128 23.92 1.38 9.78
C VAL A 128 25.17 2.09 9.28
N HIS A 129 26.35 1.76 9.81
CA HIS A 129 27.62 2.34 9.35
C HIS A 129 28.28 1.51 8.23
N SER A 130 28.14 0.18 8.26
CA SER A 130 28.76 -0.73 7.28
C SER A 130 28.25 -0.52 5.85
N LYS A 131 29.17 -0.27 4.91
CA LYS A 131 28.87 -0.10 3.47
C LYS A 131 28.21 -1.35 2.86
N LYS A 132 28.70 -2.55 3.18
CA LYS A 132 28.14 -3.82 2.68
C LYS A 132 26.67 -4.00 3.10
N LYS A 133 26.34 -3.67 4.35
CA LYS A 133 24.96 -3.75 4.87
C LYS A 133 24.05 -2.69 4.26
N LYS A 134 24.54 -1.47 4.01
CA LYS A 134 23.79 -0.45 3.26
C LYS A 134 23.43 -0.92 1.85
N ILE A 135 24.37 -1.59 1.17
CA ILE A 135 24.12 -2.16 -0.16
C ILE A 135 23.04 -3.25 -0.06
N LEU A 136 23.16 -4.18 0.91
CA LEU A 136 22.16 -5.22 1.14
C LEU A 136 20.75 -4.65 1.35
N LEU A 137 20.61 -3.62 2.18
CA LEU A 137 19.33 -2.96 2.45
C LEU A 137 18.73 -2.30 1.20
N LYS A 138 19.57 -1.66 0.38
CA LYS A 138 19.12 -1.04 -0.87
C LYS A 138 18.72 -2.10 -1.90
N SER A 139 19.53 -3.17 -2.03
CA SER A 139 19.23 -4.24 -2.99
C SER A 139 17.95 -5.00 -2.64
N SER A 140 17.73 -5.32 -1.36
CA SER A 140 16.50 -6.01 -0.94
C SER A 140 15.26 -5.17 -1.23
N CYS A 141 15.33 -3.86 -0.96
CA CYS A 141 14.24 -2.92 -1.21
C CYS A 141 13.97 -2.75 -2.72
N ILE A 142 15.01 -2.70 -3.56
CA ILE A 142 14.86 -2.65 -5.02
C ILE A 142 14.19 -3.92 -5.56
N ILE A 143 14.65 -5.10 -5.12
CA ILE A 143 14.05 -6.39 -5.53
C ILE A 143 12.58 -6.47 -5.12
N TYR A 144 12.27 -6.08 -3.88
CA TYR A 144 10.91 -6.02 -3.38
C TYR A 144 10.03 -5.08 -4.23
N ASN A 145 10.50 -3.87 -4.51
CA ASN A 145 9.76 -2.92 -5.35
C ASN A 145 9.61 -3.39 -6.80
N PHE A 146 10.60 -4.09 -7.35
CA PHE A 146 10.51 -4.68 -8.69
C PHE A 146 9.40 -5.72 -8.76
N SER A 147 9.21 -6.51 -7.70
CA SER A 147 8.09 -7.45 -7.63
C SER A 147 6.74 -6.73 -7.80
N LYS A 148 6.55 -5.53 -7.23
CA LYS A 148 5.32 -4.72 -7.37
C LYS A 148 5.03 -4.28 -8.80
N MET A 149 6.07 -3.97 -9.56
CA MET A 149 5.93 -3.60 -10.97
C MET A 149 5.36 -4.74 -11.83
N SER A 150 5.58 -6.01 -11.44
CA SER A 150 5.01 -7.15 -12.16
C SER A 150 3.47 -7.16 -12.18
N SER A 151 2.81 -6.72 -11.11
CA SER A 151 1.34 -6.66 -11.05
C SER A 151 0.77 -5.60 -11.99
N PHE A 152 1.49 -4.50 -12.19
CA PHE A 152 1.11 -3.50 -13.19
C PHE A 152 1.18 -4.07 -14.61
N LEU A 153 2.21 -4.87 -14.90
CA LEU A 153 2.34 -5.55 -16.19
C LEU A 153 1.21 -6.55 -16.44
N VAL A 154 0.74 -7.26 -15.40
CA VAL A 154 -0.44 -8.15 -15.50
C VAL A 154 -1.67 -7.37 -15.97
N TYR A 155 -1.98 -6.22 -15.37
CA TYR A 155 -3.12 -5.40 -15.78
C TYR A 155 -3.01 -4.90 -17.23
N ILE A 156 -1.82 -4.46 -17.66
CA ILE A 156 -1.61 -4.03 -19.05
C ILE A 156 -1.79 -5.20 -20.02
N TYR A 157 -1.17 -6.34 -19.72
CA TYR A 157 -1.18 -7.51 -20.60
C TYR A 157 -2.60 -8.03 -20.82
N TYR A 158 -3.34 -8.25 -19.75
CA TYR A 158 -4.71 -8.74 -19.85
C TYR A 158 -5.70 -7.66 -20.29
N GLY A 159 -5.48 -6.40 -19.89
CA GLY A 159 -6.30 -5.27 -20.29
C GLY A 159 -6.42 -5.09 -21.80
N ARG A 160 -5.32 -5.34 -22.53
CA ARG A 160 -5.32 -5.29 -24.01
C ARG A 160 -6.16 -6.39 -24.68
N LYS A 161 -6.48 -7.47 -23.96
CA LYS A 161 -7.24 -8.61 -24.50
C LYS A 161 -8.75 -8.48 -24.29
N ILE A 162 -9.20 -7.63 -23.37
CA ILE A 162 -10.61 -7.49 -23.00
C ILE A 162 -11.30 -6.51 -23.96
N GLN A 163 -12.45 -6.90 -24.51
CA GLN A 163 -13.17 -6.10 -25.51
C GLN A 163 -14.32 -5.27 -24.93
N PHE A 164 -14.86 -5.65 -23.76
CA PHE A 164 -15.98 -4.99 -23.09
C PHE A 164 -17.24 -4.89 -23.97
N LYS A 165 -17.53 -5.92 -24.76
CA LYS A 165 -18.74 -6.00 -25.59
C LYS A 165 -19.69 -7.04 -25.03
N ASN A 166 -21.00 -6.82 -25.14
CA ASN A 166 -22.00 -7.79 -24.68
C ASN A 166 -21.82 -9.18 -25.35
N LYS A 167 -21.52 -9.20 -26.66
CA LYS A 167 -21.27 -10.45 -27.41
C LYS A 167 -20.04 -11.22 -26.92
N THR A 168 -19.07 -10.53 -26.31
CA THR A 168 -17.83 -11.12 -25.82
C THR A 168 -17.83 -11.34 -24.31
N MET A 169 -18.95 -11.11 -23.61
CA MET A 169 -19.02 -11.15 -22.14
C MET A 169 -18.45 -12.46 -21.55
N VAL A 170 -18.77 -13.61 -22.15
CA VAL A 170 -18.26 -14.92 -21.69
C VAL A 170 -16.74 -15.04 -21.88
N GLN A 171 -16.21 -14.52 -22.99
CA GLN A 171 -14.77 -14.53 -23.26
C GLN A 171 -14.03 -13.53 -22.36
N ASP A 172 -14.56 -12.32 -22.25
CA ASP A 172 -14.02 -11.25 -21.40
C ASP A 172 -14.00 -11.68 -19.92
N SER A 173 -15.04 -12.39 -19.46
CA SER A 173 -15.08 -12.98 -18.10
C SER A 173 -13.93 -13.96 -17.88
N LYS A 174 -13.67 -14.88 -18.81
CA LYS A 174 -12.56 -15.83 -18.70
C LYS A 174 -11.20 -15.13 -18.66
N ILE A 175 -11.02 -14.11 -19.50
CA ILE A 175 -9.79 -13.31 -19.52
C ILE A 175 -9.62 -12.56 -18.19
N PHE A 176 -10.71 -12.07 -17.60
CA PHE A 176 -10.70 -11.41 -16.30
C PHE A 176 -10.37 -12.38 -15.16
N ASP A 177 -10.92 -13.59 -15.19
CA ASP A 177 -10.58 -14.64 -14.20
C ASP A 177 -9.09 -15.00 -14.27
N GLU A 178 -8.54 -15.13 -15.48
CA GLU A 178 -7.09 -15.32 -15.67
C GLU A 178 -6.27 -14.14 -15.16
N LEU A 179 -6.69 -12.91 -15.44
CA LEU A 179 -6.06 -11.69 -14.93
C LEU A 179 -5.99 -11.74 -13.40
N LEU A 180 -7.12 -11.99 -12.74
CA LEU A 180 -7.22 -12.02 -11.29
C LEU A 180 -6.36 -13.12 -10.69
N LYS A 181 -6.36 -14.32 -11.30
CA LYS A 181 -5.49 -15.42 -10.88
C LYS A 181 -4.01 -15.02 -10.90
N HIS A 182 -3.54 -14.46 -12.01
CA HIS A 182 -2.13 -14.02 -12.12
C HIS A 182 -1.82 -12.85 -11.20
N TRP A 183 -2.76 -11.92 -11.02
CA TRP A 183 -2.61 -10.80 -10.10
C TRP A 183 -2.46 -11.28 -8.65
N TRP A 184 -3.30 -12.21 -8.18
CA TRP A 184 -3.17 -12.78 -6.84
C TRP A 184 -1.86 -13.53 -6.62
N ILE A 185 -1.36 -14.23 -7.64
CA ILE A 185 -0.01 -14.83 -7.60
C ILE A 185 1.04 -13.73 -7.38
N THR A 186 0.96 -12.62 -8.11
CA THR A 186 1.88 -11.50 -7.91
C THR A 186 1.77 -10.91 -6.50
N VAL A 187 0.55 -10.76 -5.95
CA VAL A 187 0.35 -10.28 -4.58
C VAL A 187 1.04 -11.18 -3.56
N ILE A 188 0.88 -12.49 -3.65
CA ILE A 188 1.57 -13.44 -2.74
C ILE A 188 3.08 -13.29 -2.84
N VAL A 189 3.61 -13.20 -4.06
CA VAL A 189 5.04 -12.98 -4.31
C VAL A 189 5.53 -11.68 -3.66
N HIS A 190 4.75 -10.59 -3.75
CA HIS A 190 5.10 -9.33 -3.08
C HIS A 190 5.23 -9.49 -1.57
N PHE A 191 4.28 -10.18 -0.94
CA PHE A 191 4.29 -10.39 0.51
C PHE A 191 5.51 -11.22 0.95
N ILE A 192 5.91 -12.22 0.17
CA ILE A 192 7.15 -12.98 0.42
C ILE A 192 8.38 -12.06 0.34
N PHE A 193 8.50 -11.25 -0.73
CA PHE A 193 9.61 -10.31 -0.85
C PHE A 193 9.58 -9.21 0.23
N SER A 194 8.40 -8.81 0.70
CA SER A 194 8.24 -7.88 1.82
C SER A 194 8.84 -8.46 3.10
N LEU A 195 8.55 -9.73 3.41
CA LEU A 195 9.11 -10.42 4.57
C LEU A 195 10.64 -10.57 4.49
N ILE A 196 11.16 -10.89 3.30
CA ILE A 196 12.61 -10.95 3.07
C ILE A 196 13.24 -9.57 3.30
N ASN A 197 12.63 -8.50 2.77
CA ASN A 197 13.11 -7.14 2.95
C ASN A 197 13.11 -6.73 4.44
N ASP A 198 12.02 -7.00 5.16
CA ASP A 198 11.93 -6.72 6.60
C ASP A 198 12.97 -7.51 7.41
N ALA A 199 13.20 -8.78 7.07
CA ALA A 199 14.24 -9.60 7.67
C ALA A 199 15.66 -9.03 7.41
N CYS A 200 15.93 -8.55 6.19
CA CYS A 200 17.19 -7.85 5.87
C CYS A 200 17.36 -6.57 6.70
N VAL A 201 16.29 -5.80 6.90
CA VAL A 201 16.31 -4.59 7.75
C VAL A 201 16.62 -4.94 9.20
N ILE A 202 15.94 -5.93 9.77
CA ILE A 202 16.20 -6.40 11.14
C ILE A 202 17.64 -6.90 11.28
N TYR A 203 18.11 -7.72 10.34
CA TYR A 203 19.47 -8.24 10.36
C TYR A 203 20.53 -7.12 10.38
N ALA A 204 20.38 -6.11 9.52
CA ALA A 204 21.30 -5.00 9.45
C ALA A 204 21.30 -4.15 10.73
N LEU A 205 20.11 -3.88 11.30
CA LEU A 205 19.97 -3.12 12.54
C LEU A 205 20.53 -3.89 13.74
N LYS A 206 20.21 -5.17 13.87
CA LYS A 206 20.66 -6.02 14.99
C LYS A 206 22.17 -6.14 15.05
N THR A 207 22.81 -6.35 13.90
CA THR A 207 24.26 -6.56 13.84
C THR A 207 25.09 -5.29 14.11
N GLU A 208 24.61 -4.10 13.74
CA GLU A 208 25.35 -2.84 13.98
C GLU A 208 24.97 -2.15 15.28
N VAL A 209 23.68 -2.10 15.61
CA VAL A 209 23.18 -1.28 16.72
C VAL A 209 23.18 -2.09 18.00
N PHE A 210 22.73 -3.35 17.95
CA PHE A 210 22.46 -4.10 19.18
C PHE A 210 23.73 -4.71 19.76
N ASN A 211 24.64 -5.14 18.89
CA ASN A 211 25.95 -5.62 19.34
C ASN A 211 26.76 -4.49 19.97
N LYS A 212 26.72 -3.27 19.41
CA LYS A 212 27.39 -2.09 19.99
C LYS A 212 26.73 -1.57 21.27
N LEU A 213 25.39 -1.68 21.40
CA LEU A 213 24.70 -1.34 22.65
C LEU A 213 25.02 -2.32 23.78
N LYS A 214 25.12 -3.63 23.49
CA LYS A 214 25.50 -4.64 24.49
C LYS A 214 26.90 -4.39 25.06
N THR A 215 27.83 -3.86 24.27
CA THR A 215 29.17 -3.48 24.74
C THR A 215 29.19 -2.20 25.58
N LEU A 216 28.13 -1.38 25.54
CA LEU A 216 28.03 -0.09 26.24
C LEU A 216 27.15 -0.13 27.51
N LYS A 217 26.88 -1.33 28.05
CA LYS A 217 25.96 -1.64 29.16
C LYS A 217 26.12 -0.83 30.47
N GLY A 218 27.11 0.07 30.60
CA GLY A 218 27.40 0.84 31.80
C GLY A 218 26.86 2.28 31.87
N ARG A 219 26.23 2.83 30.82
CA ARG A 219 25.69 4.21 30.84
C ARG A 219 24.21 4.27 30.47
N SER A 220 23.46 5.11 31.17
CA SER A 220 22.02 5.35 30.97
C SER A 220 21.70 5.78 29.53
N TYR A 221 21.05 4.90 28.75
CA TYR A 221 20.71 5.11 27.32
C TYR A 221 19.19 5.13 27.07
N GLY A 222 18.43 5.95 27.81
CA GLY A 222 16.97 5.99 27.67
C GLY A 222 16.44 6.30 26.25
N PHE A 223 17.01 7.26 25.51
CA PHE A 223 16.49 7.65 24.19
C PHE A 223 16.73 6.58 23.12
N VAL A 224 17.96 6.08 23.03
CA VAL A 224 18.37 5.13 21.98
C VAL A 224 17.67 3.79 22.17
N GLU A 225 17.49 3.36 23.43
CA GLU A 225 16.78 2.13 23.77
C GLU A 225 15.29 2.23 23.43
N ASN A 226 14.63 3.34 23.77
CA ASN A 226 13.23 3.59 23.41
C ASN A 226 13.03 3.72 21.89
N PHE A 227 13.92 4.44 21.20
CA PHE A 227 13.90 4.56 19.73
C PHE A 227 14.07 3.20 19.04
N LYS A 228 15.01 2.40 19.56
CA LYS A 228 15.29 1.04 19.10
C LYS A 228 14.05 0.17 19.27
N GLN A 229 13.47 0.15 20.47
CA GLN A 229 12.26 -0.62 20.77
C GLN A 229 11.11 -0.25 19.83
N ILE A 230 10.90 1.05 19.57
CA ILE A 230 9.82 1.51 18.67
C ILE A 230 10.05 1.07 17.22
N SER A 231 11.30 1.20 16.73
CA SER A 231 11.63 0.83 15.35
C SER A 231 11.55 -0.68 15.12
N GLU A 232 12.00 -1.47 16.09
CA GLU A 232 11.99 -2.92 16.05
C GLU A 232 10.57 -3.47 16.19
N LEU A 233 9.79 -2.96 17.16
CA LEU A 233 8.39 -3.31 17.34
C LEU A 233 7.59 -3.11 16.05
N ARG A 234 7.83 -2.00 15.34
CA ARG A 234 7.18 -1.69 14.07
C ARG A 234 7.44 -2.78 13.02
N ILE A 235 8.70 -3.16 12.82
CA ILE A 235 9.08 -4.14 11.78
C ILE A 235 8.57 -5.53 12.17
N ILE A 236 8.69 -5.91 13.45
CA ILE A 236 8.15 -7.19 13.96
C ILE A 236 6.64 -7.25 13.74
N LEU A 237 5.91 -6.18 14.06
CA LEU A 237 4.47 -6.14 13.90
C LEU A 237 4.05 -6.19 12.41
N SER A 238 4.76 -5.49 11.52
CA SER A 238 4.61 -5.59 10.06
C SER A 238 4.79 -7.03 9.58
N MET A 239 5.82 -7.73 10.06
CA MET A 239 6.08 -9.13 9.72
C MET A 239 4.99 -10.06 10.23
N ILE A 240 4.54 -9.91 11.48
CA ILE A 240 3.44 -10.73 12.05
C ILE A 240 2.17 -10.56 11.22
N VAL A 241 1.75 -9.32 10.96
CA VAL A 241 0.55 -9.04 10.16
C VAL A 241 0.67 -9.62 8.75
N SER A 242 1.85 -9.50 8.12
CA SER A 242 2.11 -10.06 6.78
C SER A 242 2.08 -11.59 6.76
N ILE A 243 2.64 -12.25 7.78
CA ILE A 243 2.61 -13.72 7.91
C ILE A 243 1.16 -14.19 8.11
N CYS A 244 0.41 -13.54 9.01
CA CYS A 244 -1.01 -13.83 9.22
C CYS A 244 -1.80 -13.66 7.91
N PHE A 245 -1.56 -12.57 7.17
CA PHE A 245 -2.20 -12.33 5.89
C PHE A 245 -1.94 -13.47 4.88
N ILE A 246 -0.68 -13.87 4.69
CA ILE A 246 -0.33 -14.98 3.79
C ILE A 246 -1.01 -16.28 4.24
N PHE A 247 -0.96 -16.57 5.55
CA PHE A 247 -1.50 -17.80 6.12
C PHE A 247 -3.01 -17.95 5.88
N PHE A 248 -3.79 -16.86 5.96
CA PHE A 248 -5.22 -16.89 5.68
C PHE A 248 -5.55 -16.78 4.18
N THR A 249 -4.80 -15.97 3.43
CA THR A 249 -5.12 -15.67 2.04
C THR A 249 -4.88 -16.86 1.12
N ILE A 250 -3.79 -17.63 1.31
CA ILE A 250 -3.47 -18.78 0.45
C ILE A 250 -4.57 -19.85 0.46
N PRO A 251 -5.04 -20.36 1.62
CA PRO A 251 -6.13 -21.34 1.66
C PRO A 251 -7.43 -20.83 1.03
N ILE A 252 -7.80 -19.56 1.28
CA ILE A 252 -9.01 -18.95 0.69
C ILE A 252 -8.89 -18.93 -0.84
N LEU A 253 -7.74 -18.53 -1.38
CA LEU A 253 -7.51 -18.52 -2.82
C LEU A 253 -7.51 -19.93 -3.42
N MET A 254 -6.95 -20.93 -2.72
CA MET A 254 -6.99 -22.32 -3.18
C MET A 254 -8.41 -22.86 -3.30
N VAL A 255 -9.26 -22.60 -2.30
CA VAL A 255 -10.69 -22.99 -2.34
C VAL A 255 -11.40 -22.28 -3.49
N LYS A 256 -11.24 -20.95 -3.62
CA LYS A 256 -11.87 -20.16 -4.68
C LYS A 256 -11.44 -20.61 -6.08
N PHE A 257 -10.15 -20.88 -6.30
CA PHE A 257 -9.67 -21.35 -7.61
C PHE A 257 -10.13 -22.78 -7.93
N LYS A 258 -10.34 -23.63 -6.93
CA LYS A 258 -10.92 -24.97 -7.12
C LYS A 258 -12.40 -24.90 -7.49
N GLU A 259 -13.19 -24.10 -6.76
CA GLU A 259 -14.62 -23.92 -7.03
C GLU A 259 -14.88 -23.34 -8.42
N CYS A 260 -14.02 -22.43 -8.88
CA CYS A 260 -14.09 -21.85 -10.22
C CYS A 260 -13.84 -22.89 -11.33
N GLY A 261 -13.16 -24.01 -11.03
CA GLY A 261 -12.92 -25.09 -11.98
C GLY A 261 -14.04 -26.13 -12.09
N GLU A 262 -14.84 -26.29 -11.03
CA GLU A 262 -15.81 -27.39 -10.90
C GLU A 262 -17.28 -26.99 -11.17
N LYS A 263 -17.67 -25.72 -10.97
CA LYS A 263 -19.07 -25.28 -11.12
C LYS A 263 -19.28 -24.38 -12.33
N ASP A 264 -20.36 -24.66 -13.04
CA ASP A 264 -20.86 -24.04 -14.27
C ASP A 264 -20.59 -22.54 -14.46
N LYS A 265 -20.41 -22.18 -15.74
CA LYS A 265 -20.17 -20.87 -16.37
C LYS A 265 -21.22 -19.77 -16.08
N LYS A 266 -21.88 -19.75 -14.93
CA LYS A 266 -22.71 -18.61 -14.52
C LYS A 266 -21.78 -17.49 -14.08
N VAL A 267 -21.84 -16.40 -14.82
CA VAL A 267 -20.89 -15.27 -14.94
C VAL A 267 -20.79 -14.38 -13.68
N THR A 268 -20.99 -14.92 -12.46
CA THR A 268 -21.27 -14.11 -11.27
C THR A 268 -20.16 -14.01 -10.23
N ASN A 269 -19.04 -14.74 -10.34
CA ASN A 269 -18.05 -14.78 -9.24
C ASN A 269 -16.93 -13.71 -9.28
N VAL A 270 -16.93 -12.81 -10.27
CA VAL A 270 -15.92 -11.74 -10.36
C VAL A 270 -16.03 -10.74 -9.21
N PHE A 271 -17.21 -10.60 -8.61
CA PHE A 271 -17.50 -9.63 -7.53
C PHE A 271 -17.14 -10.12 -6.12
N ASP A 272 -16.90 -11.42 -5.94
CA ASP A 272 -16.61 -12.01 -4.62
C ASP A 272 -15.17 -11.70 -4.12
N GLN A 273 -14.41 -10.91 -4.89
CA GLN A 273 -13.01 -10.57 -4.59
C GLN A 273 -12.82 -9.19 -3.95
N PHE A 274 -13.87 -8.37 -3.85
CA PHE A 274 -13.77 -7.06 -3.18
C PHE A 274 -13.41 -7.20 -1.70
N GLU A 275 -13.86 -8.27 -1.04
CA GLU A 275 -13.56 -8.52 0.37
C GLU A 275 -12.09 -8.88 0.60
N ILE A 276 -11.52 -9.80 -0.19
CA ILE A 276 -10.11 -10.19 -0.06
C ILE A 276 -9.20 -9.00 -0.40
N ASN A 277 -9.56 -8.18 -1.39
CA ASN A 277 -8.85 -6.95 -1.70
C ASN A 277 -8.88 -5.96 -0.53
N THR A 278 -10.01 -5.85 0.17
CA THR A 278 -10.13 -4.99 1.37
C THR A 278 -9.20 -5.44 2.48
N ILE A 279 -9.06 -6.76 2.69
CA ILE A 279 -8.10 -7.32 3.66
C ILE A 279 -6.66 -6.98 3.23
N ARG A 280 -6.32 -7.18 1.95
CA ARG A 280 -5.00 -6.82 1.39
C ARG A 280 -4.70 -5.35 1.60
N ASP A 281 -5.64 -4.47 1.27
CA ASP A 281 -5.48 -3.02 1.42
C ASP A 281 -5.35 -2.60 2.88
N THR A 282 -6.04 -3.29 3.79
CA THR A 282 -5.90 -3.07 5.25
C THR A 282 -4.49 -3.41 5.73
N VAL A 283 -3.96 -4.57 5.32
CA VAL A 283 -2.60 -5.01 5.69
C VAL A 283 -1.53 -4.09 5.12
N VAL A 284 -1.66 -3.71 3.85
CA VAL A 284 -0.73 -2.74 3.24
C VAL A 284 -0.85 -1.39 3.94
N SER A 285 -2.06 -0.90 4.21
CA SER A 285 -2.27 0.38 4.89
C SER A 285 -1.72 0.38 6.31
N PHE A 286 -1.83 -0.75 7.02
CA PHE A 286 -1.25 -0.93 8.35
C PHE A 286 0.26 -0.67 8.34
N ASN A 287 1.00 -1.29 7.42
CA ASN A 287 2.44 -1.10 7.30
C ASN A 287 2.82 0.37 7.04
N HIS A 288 2.01 1.07 6.23
CA HIS A 288 2.24 2.47 5.92
C HIS A 288 1.85 3.41 7.06
N ILE A 289 0.73 3.19 7.75
CA ILE A 289 0.30 3.93 8.95
C ILE A 289 1.40 3.87 10.02
N MET A 290 2.01 2.70 10.20
CA MET A 290 3.11 2.50 11.13
C MET A 290 4.34 3.37 10.81
N MET A 291 4.52 3.83 9.56
CA MET A 291 5.55 4.82 9.21
C MET A 291 5.23 6.21 9.77
N TYR A 292 3.96 6.63 9.70
CA TYR A 292 3.50 7.90 10.24
C TYR A 292 3.58 7.93 11.76
N ILE A 293 3.06 6.88 12.42
CA ILE A 293 3.13 6.72 13.88
C ILE A 293 4.58 6.82 14.35
N ASP A 294 5.48 6.13 13.67
CA ASP A 294 6.90 6.17 13.98
C ASP A 294 7.46 7.60 13.93
N GLN A 295 7.15 8.41 12.91
CA GLN A 295 7.57 9.81 12.88
C GLN A 295 6.99 10.67 14.02
N VAL A 296 5.74 10.44 14.39
CA VAL A 296 5.11 11.13 15.54
C VAL A 296 5.86 10.79 16.84
N LEU A 297 6.09 9.50 17.08
CA LEU A 297 6.83 9.01 18.25
C LEU A 297 8.25 9.59 18.29
N LEU A 298 8.95 9.63 17.16
CA LEU A 298 10.29 10.20 17.09
C LEU A 298 10.33 11.67 17.48
N LYS A 299 9.36 12.47 17.01
CA LYS A 299 9.31 13.87 17.43
C LYS A 299 9.05 13.97 18.93
N TYR A 300 8.08 13.22 19.44
CA TYR A 300 7.71 13.26 20.85
C TYR A 300 8.94 13.00 21.75
N ILE A 301 9.69 11.94 21.47
CA ILE A 301 10.89 11.60 22.24
C ILE A 301 11.98 12.67 22.06
N SER A 302 12.14 13.24 20.86
CA SER A 302 13.15 14.29 20.63
C SER A 302 12.83 15.63 21.32
N THR A 303 11.56 15.87 21.66
CA THR A 303 11.10 17.16 22.21
C THR A 303 11.17 17.18 23.72
N ASN A 304 10.91 16.06 24.41
CA ASN A 304 10.93 15.96 25.87
C ASN A 304 12.37 15.98 26.45
N PRO A 305 12.83 17.10 27.04
CA PRO A 305 14.22 17.28 27.48
C PRO A 305 14.55 16.56 28.80
N SER A 306 13.55 16.20 29.61
CA SER A 306 13.76 15.37 30.82
C SER A 306 14.28 13.96 30.50
N LYS A 307 14.31 13.58 29.22
CA LYS A 307 14.99 12.39 28.67
C LYS A 307 16.13 12.73 27.69
N LYS A 308 16.50 14.01 27.52
CA LYS A 308 17.65 14.40 26.69
C LYS A 308 18.95 14.18 27.45
N MET A 309 19.90 13.52 26.77
CA MET A 309 21.23 13.26 27.31
C MET A 309 21.99 14.56 27.61
N PRO A 310 22.90 14.56 28.61
CA PRO A 310 24.01 15.49 28.64
C PRO A 310 24.82 15.34 27.35
N LYS A 311 25.24 16.46 26.75
CA LYS A 311 26.04 16.47 25.52
C LYS A 311 27.31 15.66 25.76
N LEU A 312 27.62 14.73 24.85
CA LEU A 312 28.84 13.92 24.83
C LEU A 312 30.06 14.76 24.40
N ASN A 313 30.26 15.91 25.02
CA ASN A 313 31.42 16.77 24.80
C ASN A 313 32.23 16.81 26.10
N THR A 314 32.99 15.75 26.37
CA THR A 314 34.16 15.68 27.26
C THR A 314 34.53 14.20 27.43
N ILE A 315 35.09 13.59 26.40
CA ILE A 315 36.01 12.48 26.63
C ILE A 315 37.40 13.12 26.49
N PRO A 316 38.19 13.25 27.57
CA PRO A 316 39.55 13.75 27.48
C PRO A 316 40.33 12.87 26.50
N GLU A 317 41.13 13.48 25.63
CA GLU A 317 42.04 12.79 24.69
C GLU A 317 43.11 11.93 25.38
N SER A 318 43.19 11.94 26.71
CA SER A 318 44.16 11.18 27.50
C SER A 318 43.88 9.67 27.59
N LEU A 319 43.08 9.10 26.68
CA LEU A 319 42.69 7.69 26.68
C LEU A 319 42.81 7.02 25.29
N TYR A 320 43.62 7.62 24.41
CA TYR A 320 44.12 6.99 23.19
C TYR A 320 45.59 6.59 23.33
#